data_AF-A0A2M8KTP0-F1
#
_entry.id   AF-A0A2M8KTP0-F1
#
_cell.length_a   1.000
_cell.length_b   1.000
_cell.length_c   1.000
_cell.angle_alpha   90.00
_cell.angle_beta   90.00
_cell.angle_gamma   90.00
#
_symmetry.space_group_name_H-M   'P 1'
#
loop_
_entity.id
_entity.type
_entity.pdbx_description
1 polymer ?
#
loop_
_entity_poly.entity_id
_entity_poly.type
_entity_poly.pdbx_seq_one_letter_code
_entity_poly.pdbx_strand_id
1 'polypeptide(L)'
;QSPDISTVSLQAGLFADLVEEIGKRLYRGLRITEETVRAVIQDSEKDTRILSETYVKLLRERYRKATREGFLDSTVDLGLILLARQTNGTLVSSDNGLLLWAQRFGCKQLLPEYFATKLDALVNV
;
A
#
# COMPACT_ATOMS: atom_id res chain seq x y z
N GLN A 1 -18.02 6.43 -10.27
CA GLN A 1 -18.30 5.08 -10.82
C GLN A 1 -17.53 4.06 -10.00
N SER A 2 -18.07 2.87 -9.81
CA SER A 2 -17.35 1.72 -9.25
C SER A 2 -16.96 0.77 -10.38
N PRO A 3 -15.83 0.04 -10.28
CA PRO A 3 -15.46 -0.92 -11.30
C PRO A 3 -16.44 -2.10 -11.33
N ASP A 4 -16.71 -2.62 -12.51
CA ASP A 4 -17.43 -3.90 -12.66
C ASP A 4 -16.42 -5.06 -12.54
N ILE A 5 -16.30 -5.59 -11.33
CA ILE A 5 -15.30 -6.63 -11.02
C ILE A 5 -15.60 -7.96 -11.75
N SER A 6 -16.85 -8.19 -12.16
CA SER A 6 -17.26 -9.46 -12.77
C SER A 6 -16.73 -9.67 -14.19
N THR A 7 -16.39 -8.59 -14.88
CA THR A 7 -16.03 -8.61 -16.31
C THR A 7 -14.53 -8.34 -16.56
N VAL A 8 -13.74 -8.08 -15.52
CA VAL A 8 -12.31 -7.77 -15.67
C VAL A 8 -11.46 -9.03 -15.85
N SER A 9 -10.72 -9.08 -16.96
CA SER A 9 -9.66 -10.06 -17.17
C SER A 9 -8.30 -9.49 -16.73
N LEU A 10 -7.58 -10.25 -15.91
CA LEU A 10 -6.24 -9.90 -15.41
C LEU A 10 -5.20 -10.94 -15.85
N GLN A 11 -3.95 -10.51 -15.96
CA GLN A 11 -2.83 -11.42 -16.20
C GLN A 11 -2.56 -12.26 -14.95
N ALA A 12 -2.40 -13.58 -15.11
CA ALA A 12 -2.16 -14.49 -13.98
C ALA A 12 -0.88 -14.13 -13.18
N GLY A 13 0.13 -13.55 -13.84
CA GLY A 13 1.35 -13.07 -13.18
C GLY A 13 1.09 -12.04 -12.08
N LEU A 14 0.04 -11.21 -12.20
CA LEU A 14 -0.34 -10.25 -11.16
C LEU A 14 -0.72 -10.95 -9.86
N PHE A 15 -1.33 -12.12 -9.95
CA PHE A 15 -1.70 -12.89 -8.77
C PHE A 15 -0.46 -13.47 -8.09
N ALA A 16 0.52 -13.95 -8.86
CA ALA A 16 1.80 -14.39 -8.32
C ALA A 16 2.53 -13.24 -7.60
N ASP A 17 2.60 -12.06 -8.22
CA ASP A 17 3.16 -10.86 -7.63
C ASP A 17 2.46 -10.47 -6.32
N LEU A 18 1.13 -10.55 -6.30
CA LEU A 18 0.31 -10.25 -5.11
C LEU A 18 0.61 -11.21 -3.97
N VAL A 19 0.65 -12.51 -4.26
CA VAL A 19 0.97 -13.55 -3.26
C VAL A 19 2.38 -13.35 -2.72
N GLU A 20 3.35 -13.07 -3.58
CA GLU A 20 4.74 -12.83 -3.17
C GLU A 20 4.86 -11.59 -2.26
N GLU A 21 4.24 -10.48 -2.63
CA GLU A 21 4.29 -9.24 -1.84
C GLU A 21 3.55 -9.37 -0.50
N ILE A 22 2.41 -10.09 -0.46
CA ILE A 22 1.74 -10.44 0.80
C ILE A 22 2.68 -11.27 1.68
N GLY A 23 3.34 -12.28 1.12
CA GLY A 23 4.31 -13.12 1.84
C GLY A 23 5.44 -12.32 2.49
N LYS A 24 6.07 -11.41 1.71
CA LYS A 24 7.12 -10.51 2.22
C LYS A 24 6.64 -9.64 3.37
N ARG A 25 5.36 -9.23 3.36
CA ARG A 25 4.77 -8.37 4.40
C ARG A 25 4.45 -9.13 5.66
N LEU A 26 3.92 -10.35 5.54
CA LEU A 26 3.72 -11.25 6.68
C LEU A 26 5.06 -11.49 7.41
N TYR A 27 6.14 -11.75 6.66
CA TYR A 27 7.47 -11.91 7.23
C TYR A 27 7.97 -10.65 7.94
N ARG A 28 7.79 -9.46 7.34
CA ARG A 28 8.13 -8.18 7.98
C ARG A 28 7.34 -7.95 9.28
N GLY A 29 6.04 -8.26 9.27
CA GLY A 29 5.17 -8.15 10.44
C GLY A 29 5.59 -9.08 11.58
N LEU A 30 5.95 -10.33 11.25
CA LEU A 30 6.51 -11.30 12.21
C LEU A 30 7.76 -10.74 12.89
N ARG A 31 8.74 -10.28 12.08
CA ARG A 31 10.01 -9.76 12.60
C ARG A 31 9.82 -8.57 13.54
N ILE A 32 8.90 -7.64 13.21
CA ILE A 32 8.60 -6.49 14.08
C ILE A 32 7.98 -6.94 15.41
N THR A 33 7.14 -7.96 15.36
CA THR A 33 6.53 -8.54 16.57
C THR A 33 7.60 -9.16 17.45
N GLU A 34 8.50 -9.97 16.90
CA GLU A 34 9.64 -10.56 17.62
C GLU A 34 10.56 -9.50 18.23
N GLU A 35 10.91 -8.46 17.47
CA GLU A 35 11.73 -7.35 17.96
C GLU A 35 11.07 -6.61 19.13
N THR A 36 9.75 -6.38 19.05
CA THR A 36 8.99 -5.71 20.10
C THR A 36 8.92 -6.56 21.36
N VAL A 37 8.62 -7.86 21.22
CA VAL A 37 8.57 -8.80 22.36
C VAL A 37 9.92 -8.87 23.06
N ARG A 38 11.03 -8.92 22.31
CA ARG A 38 12.38 -8.91 22.88
C ARG A 38 12.67 -7.62 23.66
N ALA A 39 12.24 -6.47 23.15
CA ALA A 39 12.40 -5.19 23.84
C ALA A 39 11.60 -5.13 25.16
N VAL A 40 10.37 -5.66 25.17
CA VAL A 40 9.56 -5.77 26.41
C VAL A 40 10.25 -6.61 27.47
N ILE A 41 10.79 -7.78 27.09
CA ILE A 41 11.49 -8.68 28.03
C ILE A 41 12.72 -8.02 28.64
N GLN A 42 13.42 -7.17 27.88
CA GLN A 42 14.61 -6.45 28.34
C GLN A 42 14.29 -5.23 29.22
N ASP A 43 13.07 -4.72 29.19
CA ASP A 43 12.62 -3.52 29.93
C ASP A 43 11.83 -3.92 31.18
N SER A 44 12.39 -4.83 31.99
CA SER A 44 11.71 -5.49 33.13
C SER A 44 11.59 -4.65 34.41
N GLU A 45 12.13 -3.43 34.43
CA GLU A 45 12.22 -2.60 35.65
C GLU A 45 11.10 -1.56 35.80
N LYS A 46 10.21 -1.39 34.81
CA LYS A 46 9.13 -0.38 34.84
C LYS A 46 7.79 -0.98 35.27
N ASP A 47 6.84 -0.10 35.63
CA ASP A 47 5.44 -0.47 35.87
C ASP A 47 4.86 -1.18 34.64
N THR A 48 4.43 -2.43 34.86
CA THR A 48 3.86 -3.34 33.86
C THR A 48 2.76 -2.68 33.02
N ARG A 49 1.93 -1.81 33.62
CA ARG A 49 0.84 -1.13 32.89
C ARG A 49 1.36 -0.12 31.88
N ILE A 50 2.29 0.74 32.29
CA ILE A 50 2.87 1.79 31.42
C ILE A 50 3.67 1.14 30.29
N LEU A 51 4.47 0.10 30.61
CA LEU A 51 5.17 -0.70 29.61
C LEU A 51 4.23 -1.25 28.54
N SER A 52 3.11 -1.86 28.97
CA SER A 52 2.17 -2.51 28.04
C SER A 52 1.59 -1.52 27.03
N GLU A 53 1.18 -0.32 27.44
CA GLU A 53 0.61 0.66 26.53
C GLU A 53 1.64 1.22 25.55
N THR A 54 2.86 1.52 26.03
CA THR A 54 3.94 2.04 25.19
C THR A 54 4.32 1.04 24.09
N TYR A 55 4.57 -0.21 24.44
CA TYR A 55 4.98 -1.22 23.47
C TYR A 55 3.84 -1.66 22.54
N VAL A 56 2.58 -1.65 23.00
CA VAL A 56 1.42 -1.90 22.11
C VAL A 56 1.27 -0.79 21.07
N LYS A 57 1.43 0.48 21.46
CA LYS A 57 1.40 1.60 20.51
C LYS A 57 2.55 1.50 19.51
N LEU A 58 3.77 1.26 19.99
CA LEU A 58 4.95 1.11 19.15
C LEU A 58 4.81 -0.06 18.17
N LEU A 59 4.34 -1.22 18.64
CA LEU A 59 4.06 -2.39 17.80
C LEU A 59 3.08 -2.04 16.69
N ARG A 60 1.94 -1.44 17.03
CA ARG A 60 0.91 -1.08 16.03
C ARG A 60 1.45 -0.12 14.98
N GLU A 61 2.24 0.87 15.38
CA GLU A 61 2.84 1.84 14.46
C GLU A 61 3.85 1.17 13.53
N ARG A 62 4.85 0.47 14.09
CA ARG A 62 5.90 -0.19 13.31
C ARG A 62 5.32 -1.28 12.40
N TYR A 63 4.38 -2.07 12.92
CA TYR A 63 3.72 -3.12 12.15
C TYR A 63 2.99 -2.53 10.94
N ARG A 64 2.13 -1.53 11.16
CA ARG A 64 1.40 -0.86 10.07
C ARG A 64 2.34 -0.30 9.02
N LYS A 65 3.39 0.40 9.44
CA LYS A 65 4.38 0.97 8.52
C LYS A 65 4.98 -0.10 7.62
N ALA A 66 5.52 -1.17 8.22
CA ALA A 66 6.22 -2.20 7.47
C ALA A 66 5.31 -3.08 6.60
N THR A 67 4.05 -3.27 6.99
CA THR A 67 3.11 -4.10 6.23
C THR A 67 2.34 -3.32 5.18
N ARG A 68 2.20 -2.00 5.28
CA ARG A 68 1.36 -1.19 4.36
C ARG A 68 2.15 -0.39 3.34
N GLU A 69 3.38 0.00 3.67
CA GLU A 69 4.20 0.84 2.78
C GLU A 69 4.41 0.18 1.40
N GLY A 70 4.08 0.91 0.33
CA GLY A 70 4.26 0.46 -1.06
C GLY A 70 3.34 -0.70 -1.48
N PHE A 71 2.10 -0.76 -0.97
CA PHE A 71 1.15 -1.84 -1.27
C PHE A 71 -0.25 -1.36 -1.61
N LEU A 72 -1.10 -2.29 -2.04
CA LEU A 72 -2.55 -2.16 -2.03
C LEU A 72 -3.06 -2.51 -0.64
N ASP A 73 -3.10 -1.54 0.27
CA ASP A 73 -3.51 -1.79 1.65
C ASP A 73 -5.03 -1.73 1.85
N SER A 74 -5.79 -1.32 0.82
CA SER A 74 -7.24 -1.23 0.84
C SER A 74 -7.91 -1.79 -0.44
N THR A 75 -9.17 -2.21 -0.31
CA THR A 75 -10.02 -2.58 -1.45
C THR A 75 -10.36 -1.37 -2.33
N VAL A 76 -10.29 -0.17 -1.76
CA VAL A 76 -10.51 1.10 -2.48
C VAL A 76 -9.40 1.32 -3.51
N ASP A 77 -8.15 1.09 -3.14
CA ASP A 77 -7.00 1.23 -4.05
C ASP A 77 -7.08 0.28 -5.23
N LEU A 78 -7.41 -0.99 -4.96
CA LEU A 78 -7.67 -1.96 -6.01
C LEU A 78 -8.84 -1.51 -6.90
N GLY A 79 -9.91 -1.00 -6.31
CA GLY A 79 -11.06 -0.48 -7.05
C GLY A 79 -10.70 0.66 -8.01
N LEU A 80 -9.84 1.59 -7.59
CA LEU A 80 -9.34 2.67 -8.44
C LEU A 80 -8.54 2.14 -9.64
N ILE A 81 -7.65 1.18 -9.41
CA ILE A 81 -6.85 0.55 -10.47
C ILE A 81 -7.75 -0.15 -11.47
N LEU A 82 -8.69 -0.97 -10.99
CA LEU A 82 -9.61 -1.72 -11.86
C LEU A 82 -10.49 -0.77 -12.68
N LEU A 83 -10.96 0.31 -12.08
CA LEU A 83 -11.76 1.33 -12.77
C LEU A 83 -10.95 2.03 -13.86
N ALA A 84 -9.71 2.44 -13.56
CA ALA A 84 -8.80 3.02 -14.55
C ALA A 84 -8.54 2.04 -15.71
N ARG A 85 -8.40 0.75 -15.41
CA ARG A 85 -8.18 -0.29 -16.43
C ARG A 85 -9.38 -0.46 -17.34
N GLN A 86 -10.60 -0.48 -16.78
CA GLN A 86 -11.85 -0.64 -17.54
C GLN A 86 -12.15 0.56 -18.43
N THR A 87 -11.90 1.76 -17.91
CA THR A 87 -12.18 3.02 -18.63
C THR A 87 -11.04 3.44 -19.57
N ASN A 88 -9.93 2.68 -19.61
CA ASN A 88 -8.68 3.09 -20.27
C ASN A 88 -8.19 4.48 -19.80
N GLY A 89 -8.48 4.80 -18.54
CA GLY A 89 -8.13 6.06 -17.89
C GLY A 89 -6.68 6.09 -17.41
N THR A 90 -6.24 7.28 -17.00
CA THR A 90 -4.94 7.49 -16.35
C THR A 90 -5.16 7.72 -14.86
N LEU A 91 -4.48 6.93 -14.03
CA LEU A 91 -4.51 7.11 -12.59
C LEU A 91 -3.52 8.21 -12.18
N VAL A 92 -4.00 9.27 -11.54
CA VAL A 92 -3.15 10.35 -11.01
C VAL A 92 -3.18 10.28 -9.49
N SER A 93 -2.03 10.06 -8.85
CA SER A 93 -1.92 9.94 -7.39
C SER A 93 -0.51 10.26 -6.91
N SER A 94 -0.37 10.77 -5.69
CA SER A 94 0.93 10.90 -5.00
C SER A 94 1.32 9.64 -4.20
N ASP A 95 0.41 8.66 -4.11
CA ASP A 95 0.68 7.38 -3.46
C ASP A 95 1.50 6.46 -4.38
N ASN A 96 2.78 6.30 -4.07
CA ASN A 96 3.70 5.46 -4.83
C ASN A 96 3.32 3.96 -4.82
N GLY A 97 2.69 3.46 -3.76
CA GLY A 97 2.21 2.08 -3.69
C GLY A 97 1.09 1.86 -4.69
N LEU A 98 0.09 2.74 -4.68
CA LEU A 98 -1.01 2.72 -5.63
C LEU A 98 -0.50 2.83 -7.08
N LEU A 99 0.40 3.79 -7.38
CA LEU A 99 0.95 3.96 -8.73
C LEU A 99 1.77 2.75 -9.20
N LEU A 100 2.60 2.17 -8.33
CA LEU A 100 3.40 0.98 -8.63
C LEU A 100 2.50 -0.19 -9.03
N TRP A 101 1.44 -0.43 -8.25
CA TRP A 101 0.49 -1.49 -8.55
C TRP A 101 -0.36 -1.17 -9.77
N ALA A 102 -0.78 0.07 -9.98
CA ALA A 102 -1.45 0.49 -11.20
C ALA A 102 -0.62 0.17 -12.44
N GLN A 103 0.69 0.44 -12.38
CA GLN A 103 1.63 0.08 -13.46
C GLN A 103 1.69 -1.43 -13.68
N ARG A 104 1.77 -2.25 -12.62
CA ARG A 104 1.75 -3.73 -12.73
C ARG A 104 0.47 -4.23 -13.38
N PHE A 105 -0.67 -3.61 -13.06
CA PHE A 105 -1.97 -3.91 -13.69
C PHE A 105 -2.09 -3.41 -15.15
N GLY A 106 -1.05 -2.75 -15.66
CA GLY A 106 -1.00 -2.21 -17.02
C GLY A 106 -1.82 -0.94 -17.20
N CYS A 107 -2.11 -0.21 -16.13
CA CYS A 107 -2.78 1.08 -16.19
C CYS A 107 -1.78 2.19 -16.52
N LYS A 108 -2.26 3.21 -17.24
CA LYS A 108 -1.54 4.49 -17.33
C LYS A 108 -1.57 5.13 -15.95
N GLN A 109 -0.43 5.64 -15.51
CA GLN A 109 -0.28 6.28 -14.21
C GLN A 109 0.56 7.54 -14.35
N LEU A 110 0.33 8.53 -13.49
CA LEU A 110 1.07 9.78 -13.48
C LEU A 110 1.12 10.38 -12.08
N LEU A 111 2.22 11.02 -11.72
CA LEU A 111 2.28 11.86 -10.52
C LEU A 111 1.54 13.20 -10.75
N PRO A 112 0.95 13.80 -9.71
CA PRO A 112 0.17 15.03 -9.84
C PRO A 112 0.97 16.20 -10.44
N GLU A 113 2.27 16.29 -10.15
CA GLU A 113 3.13 17.37 -10.63
C GLU A 113 3.26 17.35 -12.15
N TYR A 114 3.45 16.16 -12.74
CA TYR A 114 3.49 16.00 -14.19
C TYR A 114 2.12 16.22 -14.83
N PHE A 115 1.04 15.89 -14.13
CA PHE A 115 -0.32 16.16 -14.60
C PHE A 115 -0.57 17.67 -14.70
N ALA A 116 -0.18 18.43 -13.66
CA ALA A 116 -0.27 19.89 -13.66
C ALA A 116 0.51 20.50 -14.84
N THR A 117 1.77 20.08 -15.05
CA THR A 117 2.57 20.58 -16.19
C THR A 117 1.91 20.32 -17.54
N LYS A 118 1.27 19.15 -17.72
CA LYS A 118 0.53 18.84 -18.95
C LYS A 118 -0.70 19.71 -19.14
N LEU A 119 -1.42 20.02 -18.05
CA LEU A 119 -2.57 20.93 -18.11
C LEU A 119 -2.16 22.36 -18.41
N ASP A 120 -1.08 22.85 -17.78
CA ASP A 120 -0.56 24.20 -18.04
C ASP A 120 -0.18 24.40 -19.50
N ALA A 121 0.40 23.38 -20.12
CA ALA A 121 0.74 23.39 -21.55
C ALA A 121 -0.50 23.39 -22.47
N LEU A 122 -1.68 23.01 -21.99
CA LEU A 122 -2.93 23.00 -22.76
C LEU A 122 -3.77 24.27 -22.55
N VAL A 123 -3.65 24.89 -21.38
CA VAL A 123 -4.41 26.11 -21.02
C VAL A 123 -3.70 27.37 -21.50
N ASN A 124 -2.36 27.35 -21.63
CA ASN A 124 -1.56 28.48 -22.11
C ASN A 124 -1.28 28.44 -23.63
N VAL A 125 -2.10 27.72 -24.39
CA VAL A 125 -2.16 27.73 -25.87
C VAL A 125 -3.41 28.49 -26.29
#